data_AF-A0A674C565-F1
#
_entry.id   AF-A0A674C565-F1
#
_cell.length_a   1.000
_cell.length_b   1.000
_cell.length_c   1.000
_cell.angle_alpha   90.00
_cell.angle_beta   90.00
_cell.angle_gamma   90.00
#
_symmetry.space_group_name_H-M   'P 1'
#
loop_
_entity.id
_entity.type
_entity.pdbx_description
1 polymer ?
#
loop_
_entity_poly.entity_id
_entity_poly.type
_entity_poly.pdbx_seq_one_letter_code
_entity_poly.pdbx_strand_id
1 'polypeptide(L)'
;VPNLEQLRNDPVPNLEQLRIDPVPNLEQLRIDPVPNLEQLRIDPVPNLEQLRIDPVPNLEQLRIDPVPNLEQLRIDPVPNLEQLRNDPVPNLKQLRIDPVPNLEQLRIDPVPNLEQLRIDPVPNLEQLRNDPVPNLEQLRNDPVPNLEQLRNDPVPNLKQLRNHPVPNLEQLRNDPVPNLEQLRNDPVPNLEQLRNDPVPNLEQLRNDPVPNLEQLRNDPVPNLEQLRIDLVPNLEQLRNDPVPNLEQLRNDPVPNLKQLRNDPVPNLEQLRNDPVPNLEQLRNDPVPNLEQLRNDPVPNLKQLRNDPVPNLEQLRNENDPVPNLKQLRNEH
;
A
#
# COMPACT_ATOMS: atom_id res chain seq x y z
N VAL A 1 43.28 14.30 -9.59
CA VAL A 1 42.12 15.21 -9.45
C VAL A 1 41.96 15.44 -7.95
N PRO A 2 41.91 16.68 -7.44
CA PRO A 2 41.75 16.89 -6.00
C PRO A 2 40.47 16.20 -5.53
N ASN A 3 40.48 15.63 -4.32
CA ASN A 3 39.28 15.11 -3.67
C ASN A 3 38.31 16.28 -3.50
N LEU A 4 37.32 16.37 -4.38
CA LEU A 4 36.24 17.33 -4.27
C LEU A 4 35.17 16.69 -3.38
N GLU A 5 35.37 16.73 -2.07
CA GLU A 5 34.48 16.08 -1.09
C GLU A 5 33.05 16.66 -1.15
N GLN A 6 32.90 17.93 -1.56
CA GLN A 6 31.62 18.62 -1.67
C GLN A 6 31.51 19.43 -2.97
N LEU A 7 30.36 19.36 -3.60
CA LEU A 7 30.02 20.14 -4.79
C LEU A 7 28.70 20.87 -4.55
N ARG A 8 28.69 22.15 -4.88
CA ARG A 8 27.50 22.99 -4.98
C ARG A 8 27.50 23.66 -6.34
N ASN A 9 26.34 23.75 -6.97
CA ASN A 9 26.18 24.62 -8.14
C ASN A 9 26.20 26.08 -7.68
N ASP A 10 26.90 26.94 -8.42
CA ASP A 10 26.75 28.38 -8.23
C ASP A 10 25.35 28.82 -8.69
N PRO A 11 24.76 29.88 -8.09
CA PRO A 11 23.50 30.44 -8.55
C PRO A 11 23.66 30.98 -9.98
N VAL A 12 23.11 30.26 -10.97
CA VAL A 12 23.11 30.70 -12.36
C VAL A 12 21.71 31.22 -12.73
N PRO A 13 21.51 32.53 -12.87
CA PRO A 13 20.24 33.05 -13.38
C PRO A 13 20.10 32.63 -14.86
N ASN A 14 18.96 32.00 -15.20
CA ASN A 14 18.58 31.55 -16.55
C ASN A 14 19.23 30.25 -17.06
N LEU A 15 19.62 29.34 -16.17
CA LEU A 15 19.99 27.98 -16.57
C LEU A 15 18.72 27.13 -16.72
N GLU A 16 18.36 26.75 -17.95
CA GLU A 16 17.19 25.91 -18.26
C GLU A 16 17.48 24.41 -18.06
N GLN A 17 18.74 23.99 -18.22
CA GLN A 17 19.16 22.59 -18.07
C GLN A 17 20.45 22.50 -17.26
N LEU A 18 20.47 21.61 -16.27
CA LEU A 18 21.63 21.33 -15.44
C LEU A 18 21.92 19.84 -15.50
N ARG A 19 23.13 19.52 -15.94
CA ARG A 19 23.65 18.16 -15.91
C ARG A 19 24.85 18.12 -14.96
N ILE A 20 24.77 17.27 -13.95
CA ILE A 20 25.92 16.92 -13.12
C ILE A 20 26.57 15.71 -13.77
N ASP A 21 27.73 15.93 -14.40
CA ASP A 21 28.52 14.87 -15.01
C ASP A 21 29.14 13.95 -13.92
N PRO A 22 29.57 12.72 -14.27
CA PRO A 22 30.19 11.80 -13.31
C PRO A 22 31.39 12.41 -12.57
N VAL A 23 31.28 12.50 -11.23
CA VAL A 23 32.37 12.95 -10.35
C VAL A 23 32.83 11.78 -9.48
N PRO A 24 34.04 11.21 -9.71
CA PRO A 24 34.44 9.97 -9.04
C PRO A 24 34.59 10.07 -7.52
N ASN A 25 35.00 11.21 -6.96
CA ASN A 25 35.34 11.33 -5.52
C ASN A 25 34.47 12.35 -4.79
N LEU A 26 33.22 12.52 -5.24
CA LEU A 26 32.28 13.45 -4.63
C LEU A 26 31.46 12.73 -3.57
N GLU A 27 31.58 13.14 -2.30
CA GLU A 27 30.85 12.53 -1.18
C GLU A 27 29.51 13.24 -0.93
N GLN A 28 29.44 14.55 -1.19
CA GLN A 28 28.22 15.34 -0.97
C GLN A 28 27.92 16.27 -2.15
N LEU A 29 26.69 16.19 -2.62
CA LEU A 29 26.17 17.05 -3.68
C LEU A 29 24.96 17.80 -3.16
N ARG A 30 25.04 19.13 -3.25
CA ARG A 30 23.90 20.00 -3.01
C ARG A 30 23.58 20.79 -4.27
N ILE A 31 22.35 20.65 -4.74
CA ILE A 31 21.79 21.52 -5.76
C ILE A 31 21.09 22.67 -5.04
N ASP A 32 21.73 23.83 -5.00
CA ASP A 32 21.18 25.09 -4.50
C ASP A 32 20.06 25.60 -5.46
N PRO A 33 19.13 26.45 -5.00
CA PRO A 33 17.97 26.88 -5.78
C PRO A 33 18.34 27.47 -7.15
N VAL A 34 17.74 26.91 -8.20
CA VAL A 34 17.87 27.41 -9.58
C VAL A 34 16.49 27.81 -10.10
N PRO A 35 16.15 29.12 -10.14
CA PRO A 35 14.78 29.55 -10.38
C PRO A 35 14.19 29.14 -11.73
N ASN A 36 14.98 29.04 -12.79
CA ASN A 36 14.52 28.83 -14.17
C ASN A 36 14.94 27.47 -14.73
N LEU A 37 15.31 26.52 -13.87
CA LEU A 37 15.76 25.19 -14.29
C LEU A 37 14.55 24.34 -14.62
N GLU A 38 14.42 23.92 -15.88
CA GLU A 38 13.35 23.04 -16.37
C GLU A 38 13.77 21.57 -16.28
N GLN A 39 15.05 21.26 -16.46
CA GLN A 39 15.56 19.88 -16.43
C GLN A 39 16.82 19.74 -15.58
N LEU A 40 16.80 18.77 -14.66
CA LEU A 40 17.93 18.39 -13.83
C LEU A 40 18.24 16.91 -14.07
N ARG A 41 19.48 16.66 -14.52
CA ARG A 41 20.02 15.31 -14.64
C ARG A 41 21.28 15.16 -13.80
N ILE A 42 21.29 14.13 -12.96
CA ILE A 42 22.48 13.71 -12.23
C ILE A 42 22.94 12.39 -12.86
N ASP A 43 24.08 12.42 -13.54
CA ASP A 43 24.70 11.21 -14.09
C ASP A 43 25.31 10.35 -12.97
N PRO A 44 25.75 9.11 -13.24
CA PRO A 44 26.31 8.24 -12.20
C PRO A 44 27.47 8.87 -11.41
N VAL A 45 27.26 9.07 -10.11
CA VAL A 45 28.27 9.58 -9.16
C VAL A 45 28.62 8.46 -8.16
N PRO A 46 29.66 7.65 -8.43
CA PRO A 46 29.83 6.37 -7.75
C PRO A 46 30.09 6.47 -6.24
N ASN A 47 30.71 7.55 -5.74
CA ASN A 47 31.07 7.71 -4.33
C ASN A 47 30.23 8.74 -3.58
N LEU A 48 29.11 9.17 -4.16
CA LEU A 48 28.21 10.12 -3.52
C LEU A 48 27.49 9.45 -2.36
N GLU A 49 27.63 9.98 -1.15
CA GLU A 49 26.96 9.48 0.06
C GLU A 49 25.69 10.30 0.36
N GLN A 50 25.68 11.59 0.04
CA GLN A 50 24.57 12.49 0.31
C GLN A 50 24.22 13.36 -0.89
N LEU A 51 22.94 13.35 -1.26
CA LEU A 51 22.37 14.21 -2.30
C LEU A 51 21.22 15.02 -1.72
N ARG A 52 21.34 16.34 -1.81
CA ARG A 52 20.27 17.27 -1.49
C ARG A 52 19.93 18.14 -2.69
N ILE A 53 18.66 18.20 -3.04
CA ILE A 53 18.12 19.16 -4.00
C ILE A 53 17.29 20.17 -3.19
N ASP A 54 17.75 21.41 -3.09
CA ASP A 54 17.00 22.52 -2.49
C ASP A 54 15.83 22.93 -3.41
N PRO A 55 14.89 23.80 -2.97
CA PRO A 55 13.72 24.16 -3.78
C PRO A 55 14.08 24.67 -5.18
N VAL A 56 13.55 23.99 -6.20
CA VAL A 56 13.69 24.36 -7.63
C VAL A 56 12.31 24.61 -8.21
N PRO A 57 11.81 25.86 -8.22
CA PRO A 57 10.38 26.12 -8.43
C PRO A 57 9.85 25.76 -9.82
N ASN A 58 10.67 25.85 -10.87
CA ASN A 58 10.26 25.63 -12.26
C ASN A 58 10.81 24.34 -12.88
N LEU A 59 11.31 23.41 -12.06
CA LEU A 59 11.82 22.13 -12.55
C LEU A 59 10.65 21.29 -13.02
N GLU A 60 10.64 20.88 -14.29
CA GLU A 60 9.62 20.01 -14.88
C GLU A 60 10.07 18.54 -14.85
N GLN A 61 11.37 18.29 -15.01
CA GLN A 61 11.93 16.93 -15.06
C GLN A 61 13.16 16.76 -14.17
N LEU A 62 13.12 15.77 -13.28
CA LEU A 62 14.24 15.34 -12.47
C LEU A 62 14.60 13.89 -12.77
N ARG A 63 15.85 13.67 -13.18
CA ARG A 63 16.42 12.34 -13.36
C ARG A 63 17.70 12.16 -12.57
N ILE A 64 17.73 11.12 -11.75
CA ILE A 64 18.92 10.66 -11.04
C ILE A 64 19.29 9.30 -11.63
N ASP A 65 20.42 9.23 -12.35
CA ASP A 65 21.00 7.98 -12.87
C ASP A 65 21.63 7.17 -11.71
N PRO A 66 22.03 5.88 -11.89
CA PRO A 66 22.47 5.04 -10.79
C PRO A 66 23.59 5.64 -9.92
N VAL A 67 23.33 5.78 -8.62
CA VAL A 67 24.26 6.32 -7.61
C VAL A 67 24.56 5.23 -6.56
N PRO A 68 25.51 4.31 -6.80
CA PRO A 68 25.61 3.07 -6.02
C PRO A 68 25.88 3.24 -4.52
N ASN A 69 26.61 4.26 -4.10
CA ASN A 69 26.98 4.47 -2.69
C ASN A 69 26.16 5.54 -1.97
N LEU A 70 25.08 6.05 -2.58
CA LEU A 70 24.24 7.07 -1.96
C LEU A 70 23.56 6.49 -0.74
N GLU A 71 23.73 7.12 0.42
CA GLU A 71 23.08 6.71 1.66
C GLU A 71 21.84 7.57 1.96
N GLN A 72 21.85 8.85 1.56
CA GLN A 72 20.75 9.78 1.82
C GLN A 72 20.41 10.63 0.58
N LEU A 73 19.13 10.62 0.21
CA LEU A 73 18.57 11.46 -0.84
C LEU A 73 17.44 12.31 -0.27
N ARG A 74 17.58 13.64 -0.38
CA ARG A 74 16.55 14.60 -0.01
C ARG A 74 16.22 15.52 -1.17
N ILE A 75 14.93 15.62 -1.47
CA ILE A 75 14.36 16.55 -2.45
C ILE A 75 13.45 17.50 -1.68
N ASP A 76 13.86 18.76 -1.53
CA ASP A 76 13.05 19.84 -0.95
C ASP A 76 11.91 20.24 -1.93
N PRO A 77 10.91 21.05 -1.53
CA PRO A 77 9.73 21.30 -2.38
C PRO A 77 10.03 21.76 -3.81
N VAL A 78 9.46 21.06 -4.79
CA VAL A 78 9.62 21.31 -6.23
C VAL A 78 8.23 21.50 -6.87
N PRO A 79 7.62 22.70 -6.77
CA PRO A 79 6.19 22.88 -7.06
C PRO A 79 5.75 22.51 -8.49
N ASN A 80 6.58 22.72 -9.51
CA ASN A 80 6.22 22.48 -10.92
C ASN A 80 6.82 21.19 -11.51
N LEU A 81 7.34 20.28 -10.68
CA LEU A 81 7.89 19.01 -11.17
C LEU A 81 6.76 18.16 -11.72
N GLU A 82 6.87 17.76 -12.99
CA GLU A 82 5.91 16.87 -13.65
C GLU A 82 6.39 15.41 -13.58
N GLN A 83 7.71 15.19 -13.71
CA GLN A 83 8.28 13.84 -13.73
C GLN A 83 9.52 13.72 -12.85
N LEU A 84 9.52 12.70 -11.98
CA LEU A 84 10.67 12.31 -11.17
C LEU A 84 11.02 10.85 -11.43
N ARG A 85 12.26 10.62 -11.85
CA ARG A 85 12.83 9.28 -11.99
C ARG A 85 14.12 9.13 -11.18
N ASN A 86 14.12 8.16 -10.29
CA ASN A 86 15.30 7.72 -9.56
C ASN A 86 15.68 6.31 -10.05
N ASP A 87 16.77 6.19 -10.81
CA ASP A 87 17.34 4.90 -11.27
C ASP A 87 17.95 4.13 -10.06
N PRO A 88 18.35 2.85 -10.19
CA PRO A 88 18.73 2.03 -9.04
C PRO A 88 19.79 2.63 -8.12
N VAL A 89 19.49 2.71 -6.82
CA VAL A 89 20.35 3.25 -5.77
C VAL A 89 20.57 2.20 -4.67
N PRO A 90 21.48 1.22 -4.87
CA PRO A 90 21.55 0.03 -4.04
C PRO A 90 21.82 0.28 -2.55
N ASN A 91 22.61 1.29 -2.17
CA ASN A 91 22.99 1.53 -0.77
C ASN A 91 22.18 2.65 -0.07
N LEU A 92 21.11 3.13 -0.70
CA LEU A 92 20.28 4.20 -0.13
C LEU A 92 19.61 3.71 1.13
N LYS A 93 19.81 4.41 2.25
CA LYS A 93 19.16 4.13 3.53
C LYS A 93 17.93 5.01 3.72
N GLN A 94 17.97 6.25 3.26
CA GLN A 94 16.89 7.23 3.45
C GLN A 94 16.58 7.99 2.16
N LEU A 95 15.31 7.97 1.76
CA LEU A 95 14.76 8.78 0.68
C LEU A 95 13.63 9.65 1.21
N ARG A 96 13.79 10.97 1.09
CA ARG A 96 12.76 11.95 1.43
C ARG A 96 12.44 12.86 0.25
N ILE A 97 11.17 12.92 -0.10
CA ILE A 97 10.60 13.85 -1.07
C ILE A 97 9.63 14.75 -0.31
N ASP A 98 9.97 16.04 -0.15
CA ASP A 98 9.09 17.08 0.40
C ASP A 98 8.00 17.45 -0.63
N PRO A 99 6.94 18.22 -0.29
CA PRO A 99 5.76 18.39 -1.16
C PRO A 99 6.06 18.80 -2.61
N VAL A 100 5.49 18.04 -3.55
CA VAL A 100 5.65 18.23 -5.01
C VAL A 100 4.26 18.33 -5.66
N PRO A 101 3.57 19.48 -5.56
CA PRO A 101 2.15 19.58 -5.90
C PRO A 101 1.76 19.20 -7.33
N ASN A 102 2.60 19.47 -8.33
CA ASN A 102 2.27 19.21 -9.74
C ASN A 102 2.91 17.93 -10.32
N LEU A 103 3.44 17.04 -9.48
CA LEU A 103 4.06 15.80 -9.95
C LEU A 103 3.00 14.88 -10.54
N GLU A 104 3.15 14.54 -11.82
CA GLU A 104 2.25 13.62 -12.52
C GLU A 104 2.77 12.19 -12.43
N GLN A 105 4.10 12.00 -12.49
CA GLN A 105 4.74 10.68 -12.50
C GLN A 105 5.93 10.60 -11.55
N LEU A 106 5.87 9.67 -10.61
CA LEU A 106 6.98 9.31 -9.72
C LEU A 106 7.38 7.86 -9.90
N ARG A 107 8.63 7.65 -10.35
CA ARG A 107 9.23 6.32 -10.48
C ARG A 107 10.50 6.21 -9.66
N ILE A 108 10.50 5.23 -8.76
CA ILE A 108 11.67 4.83 -7.98
C ILE A 108 12.03 3.41 -8.40
N ASP A 109 13.14 3.25 -9.13
CA ASP A 109 13.73 1.95 -9.51
C ASP A 109 14.34 1.24 -8.26
N PRO A 110 14.70 -0.05 -8.32
CA PRO A 110 15.04 -0.84 -7.13
C PRO A 110 16.08 -0.22 -6.17
N VAL A 111 15.73 -0.20 -4.88
CA VAL A 111 16.52 0.40 -3.79
C VAL A 111 16.77 -0.61 -2.65
N PRO A 112 17.55 -1.67 -2.86
CA PRO A 112 17.60 -2.86 -2.00
C PRO A 112 18.05 -2.73 -0.54
N ASN A 113 18.55 -1.57 -0.11
CA ASN A 113 18.95 -1.34 1.29
C ASN A 113 18.21 -0.15 1.94
N LEU A 114 17.07 0.26 1.35
CA LEU A 114 16.28 1.37 1.85
C LEU A 114 15.70 1.03 3.22
N GLU A 115 16.01 1.84 4.23
CA GLU A 115 15.46 1.69 5.58
C GLU A 115 14.20 2.55 5.72
N GLN A 116 14.17 3.73 5.09
CA GLN A 116 13.08 4.70 5.20
C GLN A 116 12.78 5.37 3.85
N LEU A 117 11.55 5.22 3.38
CA LEU A 117 10.98 6.00 2.28
C LEU A 117 9.88 6.91 2.82
N ARG A 118 10.02 8.22 2.60
CA ARG A 118 8.99 9.21 2.90
C ARG A 118 8.73 10.09 1.69
N ILE A 119 7.48 10.08 1.24
CA ILE A 119 6.97 10.97 0.21
C ILE A 119 5.89 11.83 0.88
N ASP A 120 6.15 13.12 1.06
CA ASP A 120 5.20 14.13 1.55
C ASP A 120 4.11 14.39 0.48
N PRO A 121 2.98 15.06 0.80
CA PRO A 121 1.81 15.16 -0.09
C PRO A 121 2.10 15.62 -1.52
N VAL A 122 1.53 14.87 -2.48
CA VAL A 122 1.71 15.05 -3.95
C VAL A 122 0.34 15.15 -4.65
N PRO A 123 -0.42 16.25 -4.47
CA PRO A 123 -1.84 16.33 -4.81
C PRO A 123 -2.28 16.09 -6.27
N ASN A 124 -1.38 16.14 -7.26
CA ASN A 124 -1.71 15.91 -8.68
C ASN A 124 -1.04 14.65 -9.25
N LEU A 125 -0.61 13.73 -8.39
CA LEU A 125 0.05 12.49 -8.82
C LEU A 125 -0.93 11.58 -9.55
N GLU A 126 -0.66 11.30 -10.82
CA GLU A 126 -1.44 10.35 -11.62
C GLU A 126 -0.91 8.92 -11.41
N GLN A 127 0.42 8.77 -11.34
CA GLN A 127 1.08 7.46 -11.24
C GLN A 127 2.23 7.47 -10.23
N LEU A 128 2.08 6.65 -9.18
CA LEU A 128 3.17 6.28 -8.27
C LEU A 128 3.59 4.83 -8.49
N ARG A 129 4.86 4.62 -8.83
CA ARG A 129 5.45 3.28 -8.92
C ARG A 129 6.75 3.18 -8.13
N ASN A 130 6.71 2.31 -7.12
CA ASN A 130 7.90 1.87 -6.39
C ASN A 130 8.26 0.46 -6.88
N ASP A 131 9.39 0.30 -7.58
CA ASP A 131 9.95 -1.00 -7.96
C ASP A 131 10.48 -1.75 -6.70
N PRO A 132 10.74 -3.07 -6.76
CA PRO A 132 11.07 -3.89 -5.60
C PRO A 132 12.18 -3.36 -4.69
N VAL A 133 11.87 -3.26 -3.39
CA VAL A 133 12.78 -2.79 -2.33
C VAL A 133 12.99 -3.91 -1.29
N PRO A 134 13.89 -4.88 -1.48
CA PRO A 134 14.11 -5.91 -0.46
C PRO A 134 14.56 -5.31 0.89
N ASN A 135 14.12 -5.89 2.01
CA ASN A 135 14.52 -5.54 3.39
C ASN A 135 14.14 -4.14 3.90
N LEU A 136 13.12 -3.50 3.32
CA LEU A 136 12.62 -2.21 3.80
C LEU A 136 12.00 -2.35 5.19
N GLU A 137 12.40 -1.53 6.17
CA GLU A 137 11.81 -1.60 7.51
C GLU A 137 10.42 -0.93 7.55
N GLN A 138 10.27 0.23 6.91
CA GLN A 138 9.03 1.01 6.91
C GLN A 138 8.80 1.69 5.55
N LEU A 139 7.64 1.44 4.95
CA LEU A 139 7.13 2.20 3.79
C LEU A 139 5.96 3.08 4.22
N ARG A 140 6.10 4.41 4.04
CA ARG A 140 5.04 5.38 4.33
C ARG A 140 4.83 6.33 3.16
N ASN A 141 3.65 6.23 2.56
CA ASN A 141 3.13 7.22 1.61
C ASN A 141 2.18 8.16 2.38
N ASP A 142 2.47 9.46 2.43
CA ASP A 142 1.53 10.45 2.99
C ASP A 142 0.35 10.73 2.01
N PRO A 143 -0.76 11.34 2.45
CA PRO A 143 -1.96 11.53 1.65
C PRO A 143 -1.74 12.14 0.26
N VAL A 144 -2.28 11.48 -0.77
CA VAL A 144 -2.27 11.92 -2.17
C VAL A 144 -3.73 12.06 -2.63
N PRO A 145 -4.36 13.25 -2.62
CA PRO A 145 -5.71 13.37 -3.17
C PRO A 145 -5.73 13.14 -4.70
N ASN A 146 -6.82 12.57 -5.24
CA ASN A 146 -7.09 12.38 -6.68
C ASN A 146 -6.07 11.53 -7.45
N LEU A 147 -5.46 10.54 -6.79
CA LEU A 147 -4.53 9.61 -7.44
C LEU A 147 -5.31 8.60 -8.29
N GLU A 148 -4.96 8.42 -9.57
CA GLU A 148 -5.60 7.40 -10.40
C GLU A 148 -5.15 5.99 -9.96
N GLN A 149 -3.83 5.76 -9.85
CA GLN A 149 -3.27 4.44 -9.55
C GLN A 149 -2.12 4.49 -8.55
N LEU A 150 -2.27 3.74 -7.45
CA LEU A 150 -1.20 3.44 -6.50
C LEU A 150 -0.79 1.98 -6.61
N ARG A 151 0.46 1.73 -7.03
CA ARG A 151 1.02 0.38 -7.08
C ARG A 151 2.32 0.26 -6.30
N ASN A 152 2.31 -0.64 -5.31
CA ASN A 152 3.52 -1.08 -4.62
C ASN A 152 3.94 -2.44 -5.23
N ASP A 153 5.08 -2.50 -5.94
CA ASP A 153 5.66 -3.77 -6.44
C ASP A 153 6.20 -4.62 -5.25
N PRO A 154 6.51 -5.93 -5.43
CA PRO A 154 6.91 -6.83 -4.35
C PRO A 154 8.05 -6.33 -3.45
N VAL A 155 7.85 -6.37 -2.13
CA VAL A 155 8.83 -5.92 -1.11
C VAL A 155 9.17 -7.07 -0.14
N PRO A 156 10.12 -7.97 -0.46
CA PRO A 156 10.45 -9.08 0.45
C PRO A 156 10.99 -8.59 1.80
N ASN A 157 10.55 -9.22 2.90
CA ASN A 157 10.97 -8.93 4.28
C ASN A 157 10.63 -7.50 4.77
N LEU A 158 9.50 -6.95 4.32
CA LEU A 158 8.99 -5.67 4.82
C LEU A 158 8.38 -5.86 6.22
N LYS A 159 8.79 -5.10 7.23
CA LYS A 159 8.14 -5.21 8.56
C LYS A 159 6.75 -4.57 8.54
N GLN A 160 6.65 -3.32 8.06
CA GLN A 160 5.39 -2.55 8.11
C GLN A 160 5.12 -1.81 6.81
N LEU A 161 3.94 -2.04 6.22
CA LEU A 161 3.39 -1.27 5.11
C LEU A 161 2.19 -0.46 5.59
N ARG A 162 2.26 0.88 5.48
CA ARG A 162 1.14 1.75 5.81
C ARG A 162 0.82 2.71 4.67
N ASN A 163 -0.37 2.56 4.10
CA ASN A 163 -0.94 3.52 3.15
C ASN A 163 -1.82 4.52 3.94
N HIS A 164 -1.47 5.82 3.95
CA HIS A 164 -2.31 6.86 4.56
C HIS A 164 -3.53 7.21 3.68
N PRO A 165 -4.52 7.96 4.21
CA PRO A 165 -5.73 8.32 3.45
C PRO A 165 -5.45 8.95 2.08
N VAL A 166 -6.04 8.40 1.02
CA VAL A 166 -5.91 8.88 -0.38
C VAL A 166 -7.31 9.21 -0.91
N PRO A 167 -7.87 10.42 -0.68
CA PRO A 167 -9.22 10.74 -1.14
C PRO A 167 -9.34 10.66 -2.67
N ASN A 168 -10.42 10.06 -3.18
CA ASN A 168 -10.69 9.90 -4.62
C ASN A 168 -9.61 9.10 -5.35
N LEU A 169 -9.23 7.94 -4.81
CA LEU A 169 -8.32 6.99 -5.46
C LEU A 169 -9.11 6.03 -6.35
N GLU A 170 -8.78 5.88 -7.62
CA GLU A 170 -9.50 4.88 -8.44
C GLU A 170 -9.03 3.45 -8.06
N GLN A 171 -7.73 3.20 -8.05
CA GLN A 171 -7.19 1.85 -7.83
C GLN A 171 -6.00 1.82 -6.86
N LEU A 172 -6.13 1.01 -5.80
CA LEU A 172 -5.03 0.63 -4.90
C LEU A 172 -4.67 -0.84 -5.11
N ARG A 173 -3.42 -1.10 -5.52
CA ARG A 173 -2.88 -2.46 -5.64
C ARG A 173 -1.59 -2.64 -4.85
N ASN A 174 -1.61 -3.58 -3.92
CA ASN A 174 -0.40 -4.08 -3.27
C ASN A 174 -0.02 -5.42 -3.94
N ASP A 175 1.11 -5.47 -4.65
CA ASP A 175 1.64 -6.72 -5.24
C ASP A 175 2.22 -7.64 -4.13
N PRO A 176 2.52 -8.93 -4.41
CA PRO A 176 2.94 -9.89 -3.38
C PRO A 176 4.11 -9.44 -2.50
N VAL A 177 3.93 -9.47 -1.17
CA VAL A 177 4.96 -9.06 -0.19
C VAL A 177 5.32 -10.24 0.72
N PRO A 178 6.32 -11.08 0.40
CA PRO A 178 6.69 -12.21 1.27
C PRO A 178 7.26 -11.75 2.61
N ASN A 179 6.85 -12.40 3.71
CA ASN A 179 7.32 -12.14 5.07
C ASN A 179 7.00 -10.72 5.56
N LEU A 180 5.77 -10.26 5.31
CA LEU A 180 5.27 -8.97 5.80
C LEU A 180 4.73 -9.14 7.22
N GLU A 181 5.21 -8.41 8.24
CA GLU A 181 4.59 -8.54 9.58
C GLU A 181 3.22 -7.86 9.60
N GLN A 182 3.12 -6.61 9.13
CA GLN A 182 1.87 -5.82 9.21
C GLN A 182 1.56 -5.04 7.92
N LEU A 183 0.35 -5.23 7.40
CA LEU A 183 -0.25 -4.42 6.33
C LEU A 183 -1.42 -3.62 6.88
N ARG A 184 -1.32 -2.28 6.80
CA ARG A 184 -2.42 -1.37 7.18
C ARG A 184 -2.77 -0.41 6.05
N ASN A 185 -4.02 -0.44 5.63
CA ASN A 185 -4.62 0.58 4.78
C ASN A 185 -5.45 1.52 5.68
N ASP A 186 -5.03 2.77 5.84
CA ASP A 186 -5.81 3.80 6.56
C ASP A 186 -7.05 4.24 5.72
N PRO A 187 -8.04 4.97 6.29
CA PRO A 187 -9.27 5.31 5.58
C PRO A 187 -9.09 6.00 4.23
N VAL A 188 -9.64 5.43 3.15
CA VAL A 188 -9.56 5.97 1.79
C VAL A 188 -10.97 6.32 1.28
N PRO A 189 -11.45 7.58 1.39
CA PRO A 189 -12.80 7.91 0.93
C PRO A 189 -12.89 7.92 -0.60
N ASN A 190 -13.97 7.38 -1.15
CA ASN A 190 -14.23 7.27 -2.59
C ASN A 190 -13.15 6.46 -3.34
N LEU A 191 -12.84 5.27 -2.83
CA LEU A 191 -11.96 4.32 -3.50
C LEU A 191 -12.78 3.41 -4.42
N GLU A 192 -12.49 3.29 -5.72
CA GLU A 192 -13.26 2.34 -6.55
C GLU A 192 -12.83 0.89 -6.26
N GLN A 193 -11.52 0.60 -6.31
CA GLN A 193 -11.01 -0.76 -6.17
C GLN A 193 -9.81 -0.86 -5.23
N LEU A 194 -9.91 -1.76 -4.25
CA LEU A 194 -8.80 -2.17 -3.38
C LEU A 194 -8.46 -3.64 -3.64
N ARG A 195 -7.22 -3.90 -4.07
CA ARG A 195 -6.70 -5.26 -4.26
C ARG A 195 -5.40 -5.49 -3.50
N ASN A 196 -5.42 -6.50 -2.63
CA ASN A 196 -4.22 -7.05 -2.02
C ASN A 196 -3.88 -8.37 -2.74
N ASP A 197 -2.78 -8.43 -3.48
CA ASP A 197 -2.28 -9.67 -4.10
C ASP A 197 -1.69 -10.62 -3.02
N PRO A 198 -1.38 -11.90 -3.34
CA PRO A 198 -0.97 -12.87 -2.33
C PRO A 198 0.21 -12.44 -1.46
N VAL A 199 0.06 -12.49 -0.13
CA VAL A 199 1.09 -12.11 0.84
C VAL A 199 1.46 -13.34 1.70
N PRO A 200 2.50 -14.13 1.35
CA PRO A 200 2.90 -15.28 2.17
C PRO A 200 3.49 -14.84 3.52
N ASN A 201 3.09 -15.52 4.60
CA ASN A 201 3.57 -15.27 5.98
C ASN A 201 3.28 -13.84 6.45
N LEU A 202 2.01 -13.42 6.34
CA LEU A 202 1.54 -12.14 6.85
C LEU A 202 1.05 -12.29 8.28
N GLU A 203 1.57 -11.59 9.28
CA GLU A 203 1.01 -11.73 10.64
C GLU A 203 -0.36 -11.01 10.72
N GLN A 204 -0.43 -9.74 10.28
CA GLN A 204 -1.64 -8.92 10.42
C GLN A 204 -2.00 -8.15 9.15
N LEU A 205 -3.24 -8.31 8.69
CA LEU A 205 -3.87 -7.50 7.66
C LEU A 205 -5.00 -6.67 8.25
N ARG A 206 -4.89 -5.34 8.16
CA ARG A 206 -5.94 -4.40 8.59
C ARG A 206 -6.34 -3.42 7.51
N ASN A 207 -7.61 -3.43 7.15
CA ASN A 207 -8.23 -2.38 6.35
C ASN A 207 -9.08 -1.49 7.27
N ASP A 208 -8.66 -0.24 7.49
CA ASP A 208 -9.44 0.77 8.23
C ASP A 208 -10.66 1.22 7.36
N PRO A 209 -11.65 1.95 7.94
CA PRO A 209 -12.89 2.30 7.24
C PRO A 209 -12.71 2.99 5.87
N VAL A 210 -13.28 2.41 4.80
CA VAL A 210 -13.22 2.95 3.43
C VAL A 210 -14.64 3.32 2.95
N PRO A 211 -15.11 4.56 3.12
CA PRO A 211 -16.47 4.92 2.69
C PRO A 211 -16.57 5.00 1.17
N ASN A 212 -17.67 4.46 0.61
CA ASN A 212 -17.96 4.39 -0.83
C ASN A 212 -16.94 3.56 -1.62
N LEU A 213 -16.53 2.42 -1.07
CA LEU A 213 -15.70 1.45 -1.77
C LEU A 213 -16.54 0.61 -2.74
N GLU A 214 -16.22 0.52 -4.04
CA GLU A 214 -16.99 -0.39 -4.91
C GLU A 214 -16.57 -1.84 -4.71
N GLN A 215 -15.26 -2.13 -4.76
CA GLN A 215 -14.75 -3.50 -4.71
C GLN A 215 -13.56 -3.65 -3.76
N LEU A 216 -13.65 -4.62 -2.85
CA LEU A 216 -12.54 -5.08 -2.01
C LEU A 216 -12.21 -6.54 -2.32
N ARG A 217 -10.96 -6.79 -2.74
CA ARG A 217 -10.46 -8.14 -2.97
C ARG A 217 -9.15 -8.39 -2.23
N ASN A 218 -9.17 -9.43 -1.40
CA ASN A 218 -7.96 -10.02 -0.81
C ASN A 218 -7.68 -11.35 -1.53
N ASP A 219 -6.58 -11.43 -2.28
CA ASP A 219 -6.09 -12.67 -2.89
C ASP A 219 -5.49 -13.60 -1.80
N PRO A 220 -5.20 -14.90 -2.10
CA PRO A 220 -4.80 -15.87 -1.07
C PRO A 220 -3.61 -15.43 -0.21
N VAL A 221 -3.77 -15.53 1.11
CA VAL A 221 -2.73 -15.19 2.10
C VAL A 221 -2.36 -16.45 2.90
N PRO A 222 -1.35 -17.24 2.50
CA PRO A 222 -0.92 -18.39 3.28
C PRO A 222 -0.30 -17.96 4.62
N ASN A 223 -0.72 -18.58 5.73
CA ASN A 223 -0.25 -18.30 7.10
C ASN A 223 -0.52 -16.84 7.52
N LEU A 224 -1.81 -16.51 7.67
CA LEU A 224 -2.25 -15.21 8.19
C LEU A 224 -2.66 -15.37 9.65
N GLU A 225 -2.11 -14.62 10.60
CA GLU A 225 -2.62 -14.74 11.99
C GLU A 225 -3.95 -14.00 12.13
N GLN A 226 -4.01 -12.74 11.68
CA GLN A 226 -5.18 -11.89 11.87
C GLN A 226 -5.59 -11.15 10.60
N LEU A 227 -6.85 -11.30 10.21
CA LEU A 227 -7.51 -10.48 9.19
C LEU A 227 -8.60 -9.62 9.83
N ARG A 228 -8.46 -8.30 9.73
CA ARG A 228 -9.45 -7.34 10.20
C ARG A 228 -9.90 -6.39 9.10
N ILE A 229 -11.20 -6.38 8.85
CA ILE A 229 -11.87 -5.41 7.97
C ILE A 229 -12.75 -4.53 8.85
N ASP A 230 -12.37 -3.26 9.01
CA ASP A 230 -13.13 -2.27 9.76
C ASP A 230 -14.31 -1.72 8.91
N LEU A 231 -15.24 -0.98 9.53
CA LEU A 231 -16.48 -0.44 8.95
C LEU A 231 -16.33 0.11 7.52
N VAL A 232 -16.93 -0.55 6.51
CA VAL A 232 -16.95 -0.09 5.10
C VAL A 232 -18.39 0.26 4.69
N PRO A 233 -18.85 1.52 4.84
CA PRO A 233 -20.21 1.87 4.43
C PRO A 233 -20.33 1.98 2.90
N ASN A 234 -21.42 1.42 2.34
CA ASN A 234 -21.73 1.40 0.90
C ASN A 234 -20.72 0.60 0.06
N LEU A 235 -20.38 -0.60 0.49
CA LEU A 235 -19.53 -1.53 -0.27
C LEU A 235 -20.35 -2.32 -1.31
N GLU A 236 -19.97 -2.36 -2.59
CA GLU A 236 -20.71 -3.22 -3.53
C GLU A 236 -20.30 -4.69 -3.40
N GLN A 237 -19.00 -4.98 -3.43
CA GLN A 237 -18.48 -6.35 -3.43
C GLN A 237 -17.31 -6.53 -2.47
N LEU A 238 -17.41 -7.53 -1.60
CA LEU A 238 -16.31 -8.01 -0.75
C LEU A 238 -15.97 -9.45 -1.10
N ARG A 239 -14.72 -9.70 -1.49
CA ARG A 239 -14.20 -11.04 -1.76
C ARG A 239 -12.91 -11.32 -0.99
N ASN A 240 -12.94 -12.39 -0.20
CA ASN A 240 -11.77 -12.98 0.41
C ASN A 240 -11.48 -14.32 -0.27
N ASP A 241 -10.35 -14.43 -0.97
CA ASP A 241 -9.86 -15.69 -1.56
C ASP A 241 -9.28 -16.62 -0.45
N PRO A 242 -8.98 -17.92 -0.72
CA PRO A 242 -8.64 -18.89 0.32
C PRO A 242 -7.49 -18.49 1.24
N VAL A 243 -7.68 -18.69 2.55
CA VAL A 243 -6.67 -18.46 3.59
C VAL A 243 -6.45 -19.80 4.34
N PRO A 244 -5.44 -20.61 3.98
CA PRO A 244 -5.26 -21.97 4.51
C PRO A 244 -5.11 -22.10 6.03
N ASN A 245 -4.41 -21.15 6.65
CA ASN A 245 -4.13 -21.10 8.08
C ASN A 245 -4.42 -19.68 8.56
N LEU A 246 -5.55 -19.50 9.24
CA LEU A 246 -6.00 -18.22 9.77
C LEU A 246 -6.34 -18.37 11.25
N GLU A 247 -5.75 -17.60 12.17
CA GLU A 247 -6.19 -17.68 13.57
C GLU A 247 -7.50 -16.91 13.76
N GLN A 248 -7.55 -15.65 13.31
CA GLN A 248 -8.71 -14.78 13.55
C GLN A 248 -9.15 -14.03 12.29
N LEU A 249 -10.44 -14.15 11.97
CA LEU A 249 -11.11 -13.34 10.96
C LEU A 249 -12.19 -12.48 11.62
N ARG A 250 -12.06 -11.16 11.48
CA ARG A 250 -13.04 -10.20 11.97
C ARG A 250 -13.50 -9.24 10.88
N ASN A 251 -14.80 -9.27 10.62
CA ASN A 251 -15.49 -8.27 9.80
C ASN A 251 -16.36 -7.41 10.71
N ASP A 252 -16.00 -6.14 10.89
CA ASP A 252 -16.82 -5.13 11.56
C ASP A 252 -18.05 -4.77 10.67
N PRO A 253 -19.08 -4.05 11.17
CA PRO A 253 -20.32 -3.84 10.42
C PRO A 253 -20.10 -3.24 9.03
N VAL A 254 -20.81 -3.74 8.01
CA VAL A 254 -20.76 -3.23 6.63
C VAL A 254 -22.17 -2.82 6.17
N PRO A 255 -22.63 -1.59 6.42
CA PRO A 255 -23.94 -1.15 5.98
C PRO A 255 -24.05 -1.08 4.44
N ASN A 256 -25.14 -1.60 3.88
CA ASN A 256 -25.46 -1.58 2.44
C ASN A 256 -24.46 -2.35 1.55
N LEU A 257 -24.10 -3.56 1.97
CA LEU A 257 -23.27 -4.47 1.17
C LEU A 257 -24.11 -5.20 0.10
N LYS A 258 -23.75 -5.17 -1.20
CA LYS A 258 -24.50 -6.00 -2.18
C LYS A 258 -24.09 -7.48 -2.11
N GLN A 259 -22.79 -7.76 -2.15
CA GLN A 259 -22.28 -9.15 -2.19
C GLN A 259 -21.11 -9.37 -1.25
N LEU A 260 -21.19 -10.44 -0.44
CA LEU A 260 -20.10 -10.95 0.38
C LEU A 260 -19.75 -12.38 -0.02
N ARG A 261 -18.48 -12.61 -0.36
CA ARG A 261 -17.94 -13.94 -0.66
C ARG A 261 -16.68 -14.23 0.15
N ASN A 262 -16.74 -15.29 0.95
CA ASN A 262 -15.58 -15.89 1.60
C ASN A 262 -15.31 -17.26 0.98
N ASP A 263 -14.15 -17.41 0.33
CA ASP A 263 -13.65 -18.69 -0.19
C ASP A 263 -13.11 -19.57 0.97
N PRO A 264 -12.79 -20.87 0.74
CA PRO A 264 -12.49 -21.81 1.82
C PRO A 264 -11.36 -21.36 2.76
N VAL A 265 -11.57 -21.54 4.07
CA VAL A 265 -10.58 -21.33 5.13
C VAL A 265 -10.39 -22.67 5.87
N PRO A 266 -9.48 -23.55 5.40
CA PRO A 266 -9.25 -24.89 5.94
C PRO A 266 -9.08 -24.96 7.46
N ASN A 267 -8.24 -24.10 8.03
CA ASN A 267 -7.93 -24.02 9.45
C ASN A 267 -8.21 -22.60 9.96
N LEU A 268 -9.30 -22.42 10.70
CA LEU A 268 -9.72 -21.14 11.28
C LEU A 268 -10.00 -21.31 12.78
N GLU A 269 -9.32 -20.59 13.68
CA GLU A 269 -9.68 -20.69 15.11
C GLU A 269 -10.97 -19.89 15.40
N GLN A 270 -11.01 -18.63 14.99
CA GLN A 270 -12.12 -17.72 15.32
C GLN A 270 -12.64 -16.96 14.11
N LEU A 271 -13.95 -17.05 13.87
CA LEU A 271 -14.68 -16.25 12.89
C LEU A 271 -15.69 -15.34 13.58
N ARG A 272 -15.57 -14.04 13.38
CA ARG A 272 -16.54 -13.04 13.83
C ARG A 272 -17.02 -12.16 12.69
N ASN A 273 -18.34 -12.21 12.44
CA ASN A 273 -19.03 -11.28 11.56
C ASN A 273 -20.00 -10.43 12.38
N ASP A 274 -19.74 -9.13 12.46
CA ASP A 274 -20.66 -8.15 13.04
C ASP A 274 -21.83 -7.86 12.07
N PRO A 275 -22.90 -7.15 12.48
CA PRO A 275 -24.10 -7.00 11.67
C PRO A 275 -23.86 -6.36 10.30
N VAL A 276 -24.51 -6.90 9.26
CA VAL A 276 -24.49 -6.36 7.89
C VAL A 276 -25.92 -5.97 7.49
N PRO A 277 -26.39 -4.75 7.82
CA PRO A 277 -27.71 -4.29 7.41
C PRO A 277 -27.80 -4.16 5.87
N ASN A 278 -28.85 -4.70 5.27
CA ASN A 278 -29.13 -4.63 3.82
C ASN A 278 -28.14 -5.41 2.92
N LEU A 279 -27.78 -6.64 3.31
CA LEU A 279 -27.00 -7.55 2.47
C LEU A 279 -27.86 -8.21 1.38
N GLU A 280 -27.50 -8.14 0.10
CA GLU A 280 -28.26 -8.86 -0.94
C GLU A 280 -27.85 -10.35 -1.04
N GLN A 281 -26.55 -10.64 -1.10
CA GLN A 281 -26.04 -12.01 -1.27
C GLN A 281 -24.89 -12.32 -0.31
N LEU A 282 -24.99 -13.45 0.38
CA LEU A 282 -23.92 -14.00 1.22
C LEU A 282 -23.53 -15.40 0.73
N ARG A 283 -22.24 -15.59 0.45
CA ARG A 283 -21.64 -16.90 0.16
C ARG A 283 -20.44 -17.17 1.07
N ASN A 284 -20.54 -18.24 1.86
CA ASN A 284 -19.42 -18.80 2.60
C ASN A 284 -19.15 -20.22 2.10
N ASP A 285 -17.96 -20.43 1.54
CA ASP A 285 -17.45 -21.75 1.18
C ASP A 285 -16.98 -22.51 2.46
N PRO A 286 -16.65 -23.82 2.38
CA PRO A 286 -16.45 -24.65 3.58
C PRO A 286 -15.31 -24.16 4.48
N VAL A 287 -15.52 -24.27 5.80
CA VAL A 287 -14.51 -24.07 6.85
C VAL A 287 -14.39 -25.39 7.64
N PRO A 288 -13.56 -26.34 7.18
CA PRO A 288 -13.45 -27.68 7.76
C PRO A 288 -13.14 -27.70 9.25
N ASN A 289 -12.15 -26.93 9.69
CA ASN A 289 -11.67 -26.87 11.07
C ASN A 289 -11.92 -25.47 11.64
N LEU A 290 -13.08 -25.26 12.26
CA LEU A 290 -13.48 -24.00 12.89
C LEU A 290 -13.75 -24.20 14.38
N GLU A 291 -12.98 -23.58 15.27
CA GLU A 291 -13.24 -23.71 16.72
C GLU A 291 -14.44 -22.85 17.16
N GLN A 292 -14.45 -21.56 16.78
CA GLN A 292 -15.45 -20.60 17.26
C GLN A 292 -16.07 -19.79 16.11
N LEU A 293 -17.41 -19.81 16.06
CA LEU A 293 -18.20 -18.99 15.15
C LEU A 293 -19.13 -18.03 15.91
N ARG A 294 -18.96 -16.73 15.67
CA ARG A 294 -19.93 -15.70 16.06
C ARG A 294 -20.45 -14.98 14.82
N ASN A 295 -21.76 -15.08 14.61
CA ASN A 295 -22.47 -14.29 13.60
C ASN A 295 -23.55 -13.46 14.28
N ASP A 296 -23.48 -12.15 14.08
CA ASP A 296 -24.56 -11.25 14.45
C ASP A 296 -25.61 -11.19 13.30
N PRO A 297 -26.84 -10.72 13.56
CA PRO A 297 -27.93 -10.77 12.58
C PRO A 297 -27.64 -10.01 11.28
N VAL A 298 -28.20 -10.52 10.17
CA VAL A 298 -28.18 -9.88 8.84
C VAL A 298 -29.62 -9.55 8.42
N PRO A 299 -30.18 -8.40 8.86
CA PRO A 299 -31.50 -7.98 8.44
C PRO A 299 -31.55 -7.74 6.92
N ASN A 300 -32.66 -8.16 6.28
CA ASN A 300 -32.94 -7.98 4.84
C ASN A 300 -32.10 -8.83 3.87
N LEU A 301 -31.53 -9.96 4.32
CA LEU A 301 -30.81 -10.89 3.44
C LEU A 301 -31.69 -11.49 2.35
N LYS A 302 -31.36 -11.27 1.07
CA LYS A 302 -32.13 -11.85 -0.06
C LYS A 302 -31.69 -13.28 -0.40
N GLN A 303 -30.38 -13.57 -0.37
CA GLN A 303 -29.84 -14.89 -0.72
C GLN A 303 -28.71 -15.31 0.22
N LEU A 304 -28.77 -16.55 0.70
CA LEU A 304 -27.76 -17.18 1.56
C LEU A 304 -27.29 -18.51 0.96
N ARG A 305 -25.98 -18.68 0.83
CA ARG A 305 -25.33 -19.97 0.61
C ARG A 305 -24.21 -20.14 1.63
N ASN A 306 -24.40 -21.08 2.55
CA ASN A 306 -23.35 -21.53 3.46
C ASN A 306 -23.10 -23.00 3.19
N ASP A 307 -21.85 -23.35 2.91
CA ASP A 307 -21.45 -24.75 2.92
C ASP A 307 -21.24 -25.21 4.39
N PRO A 308 -21.31 -26.53 4.68
CA PRO A 308 -21.24 -27.03 6.06
C PRO A 308 -19.91 -26.76 6.75
N VAL A 309 -19.92 -26.72 8.09
CA VAL A 309 -18.74 -26.58 8.96
C VAL A 309 -18.63 -27.86 9.82
N PRO A 310 -17.94 -28.91 9.31
CA PRO A 310 -17.99 -30.25 9.89
C PRO A 310 -17.45 -30.34 11.33
N ASN A 311 -16.42 -29.58 11.68
CA ASN A 311 -15.74 -29.67 12.98
C ASN A 311 -16.01 -28.44 13.89
N LEU A 312 -17.21 -27.85 13.83
CA LEU A 312 -17.54 -26.67 14.62
C LEU A 312 -17.68 -26.98 16.12
N GLU A 313 -16.79 -26.43 16.95
CA GLU A 313 -16.86 -26.63 18.41
C GLU A 313 -17.87 -25.71 19.11
N GLN A 314 -17.88 -24.42 18.79
CA GLN A 314 -18.72 -23.41 19.44
C GLN A 314 -19.44 -22.50 18.43
N LEU A 315 -20.76 -22.34 18.61
CA LEU A 315 -21.61 -21.45 17.81
C LEU A 315 -22.37 -20.47 18.71
N ARG A 316 -22.19 -19.17 18.49
CA ARG A 316 -22.95 -18.10 19.16
C ARG A 316 -23.69 -17.23 18.14
N ASN A 317 -25.02 -17.21 18.23
CA ASN A 317 -25.91 -16.39 17.39
C ASN A 317 -26.76 -15.48 18.28
N GLU A 318 -26.74 -14.17 18.05
CA GLU A 318 -27.52 -13.19 18.82
C GLU A 318 -28.86 -12.86 18.12
N ASN A 319 -29.89 -13.68 18.34
CA ASN A 319 -31.34 -13.50 18.04
C ASN A 319 -31.84 -13.16 16.61
N ASP A 320 -32.99 -13.78 16.30
CA ASP A 320 -33.76 -13.92 15.05
C ASP A 320 -33.18 -14.84 13.94
N PRO A 321 -33.98 -15.83 13.45
CA PRO A 321 -33.47 -16.92 12.66
C PRO A 321 -33.28 -16.50 11.22
N VAL A 322 -32.03 -16.44 10.74
CA VAL A 322 -31.82 -16.67 9.31
C VAL A 322 -32.28 -18.11 9.04
N PRO A 323 -33.22 -18.37 8.10
CA PRO A 323 -33.94 -19.66 8.03
C PRO A 323 -33.09 -20.92 7.80
N ASN A 324 -31.77 -20.80 7.57
CA ASN A 324 -30.88 -21.90 7.20
C ASN A 324 -29.66 -22.13 8.12
N LEU A 325 -29.49 -21.38 9.22
CA LEU A 325 -28.34 -21.61 10.13
C LEU A 325 -28.39 -22.96 10.87
N LYS A 326 -29.55 -23.62 10.91
CA LYS A 326 -29.70 -24.99 11.45
C LYS A 326 -28.94 -26.04 10.64
N GLN A 327 -28.49 -25.74 9.42
CA GLN A 327 -27.74 -26.65 8.55
C GLN A 327 -26.21 -26.56 8.71
N LEU A 328 -25.67 -25.59 9.47
CA LEU A 328 -24.22 -25.45 9.66
C LEU A 328 -23.61 -26.59 10.50
N ARG A 329 -24.39 -27.11 11.45
CA ARG A 329 -24.03 -28.28 12.26
C ARG A 329 -24.58 -29.49 11.52
N ASN A 330 -23.78 -30.13 10.68
CA ASN A 330 -24.23 -31.39 10.09
C ASN A 330 -24.42 -32.40 11.23
N GLU A 331 -25.66 -32.87 11.39
CA GLU A 331 -25.95 -34.14 12.02
C GLU A 331 -25.30 -35.23 11.15
N HIS A 332 -24.15 -35.74 11.60
CA HIS A 332 -23.82 -37.17 11.71
C HIS A 332 -22.35 -37.38 12.10
#